data_AF-A0A2T0M8R0-F1
#
_entry.id   AF-A0A2T0M8R0-F1
#
_cell.length_a   1.000
_cell.length_b   1.000
_cell.length_c   1.000
_cell.angle_alpha   90.00
_cell.angle_beta   90.00
_cell.angle_gamma   90.00
#
_symmetry.space_group_name_H-M   'P 1'
#
loop_
_entity.id
_entity.type
_entity.pdbx_description
1 polymer ?
#
loop_
_entity_poly.entity_id
_entity_poly.type
_entity_poly.pdbx_seq_one_letter_code
_entity_poly.pdbx_strand_id
1 'polypeptide(L)'
;MKKLFELSLVLVLAVVSLVAGCNGQKTSEKETNAVEDEDNSSSDYSNYSDEALMDLVQRETFNYFWEGAEPVSGLARERIHMDGIYPSNDRDVVTTGGSGFGLMAILVGIERGFVSRDDALKRYEKVVDFLANKADRFHGAWPHWLYGTTGETKPFSPKDDGGDLVETAFLIQGLLTVKEYFKEGNEREKQLAENIQKLYEEVKWDWYTQGGNGLFWHWSPNFGWEMNFLVRGYNETLIMYVLAAASPTHPISKEVYDIGWARNGEISNSVTYYGLDTELDHYPRDTAPVGPLFWAHYSYLGLNPTGLKDPYGDFWKLNSHHAQIHHRHCVENPNDYEGYSAECWGLTSSYSMDGYAGHRPDKDLGVISPTAALSSMPYTPKESLAFLRFMYEEQDSLIGKYGPYDAFSFEHDWYLPRYLAIDQGPIPVMIENYRTGLLWKWFMKNEDVLRGLAKLGFTYEQ
;
A
#
# COMPACT_ATOMS: atom_id res chain seq x y z
N MET A 1 -17.53 6.79 -51.52
CA MET A 1 -18.79 7.17 -50.86
C MET A 1 -19.84 6.09 -51.18
N LYS A 2 -20.70 5.72 -50.23
CA LYS A 2 -21.70 4.61 -50.31
C LYS A 2 -21.15 3.19 -50.55
N LYS A 3 -21.11 2.40 -49.48
CA LYS A 3 -21.49 0.98 -49.43
C LYS A 3 -22.59 0.85 -48.37
N LEU A 4 -23.47 -0.16 -48.51
CA LEU A 4 -24.47 -0.54 -47.50
C LEU A 4 -24.42 -2.07 -47.31
N PHE A 5 -24.56 -2.53 -46.06
CA PHE A 5 -25.65 -3.38 -45.56
C PHE A 5 -26.55 -4.10 -46.60
N GLU A 6 -26.92 -5.40 -46.57
CA GLU A 6 -26.74 -6.57 -45.64
C GLU A 6 -26.61 -7.89 -46.50
N LEU A 7 -26.94 -9.17 -46.18
CA LEU A 7 -27.54 -9.89 -45.02
C LEU A 7 -27.26 -11.42 -45.10
N SER A 8 -27.05 -12.11 -43.95
CA SER A 8 -27.22 -13.58 -43.73
C SER A 8 -26.36 -14.57 -44.57
N LEU A 9 -26.18 -15.86 -44.21
CA LEU A 9 -27.06 -16.81 -43.48
C LEU A 9 -26.27 -17.89 -42.71
N VAL A 10 -26.92 -18.52 -41.73
CA VAL A 10 -26.45 -19.66 -40.92
C VAL A 10 -26.48 -20.99 -41.70
N LEU A 11 -25.59 -21.94 -41.36
CA LEU A 11 -25.74 -23.35 -41.72
C LEU A 11 -25.71 -24.25 -40.47
N VAL A 12 -26.83 -24.93 -40.18
CA VAL A 12 -26.91 -26.01 -39.18
C VAL A 12 -27.06 -27.33 -39.94
N LEU A 13 -26.39 -28.39 -39.47
CA LEU A 13 -26.55 -29.73 -40.04
C LEU A 13 -26.60 -30.78 -38.91
N ALA A 14 -27.81 -31.15 -38.52
CA ALA A 14 -28.09 -32.21 -37.56
C ALA A 14 -28.33 -33.54 -38.29
N VAL A 15 -27.92 -34.65 -37.67
CA VAL A 15 -28.25 -36.01 -38.12
C VAL A 15 -28.84 -36.77 -36.93
N VAL A 16 -30.06 -37.30 -37.09
CA VAL A 16 -30.82 -37.98 -36.04
C VAL A 16 -31.43 -39.28 -36.59
N SER A 17 -31.16 -40.40 -35.92
CA SER A 17 -32.05 -41.57 -35.74
C SER A 17 -31.30 -42.62 -34.88
N LEU A 18 -31.68 -42.89 -33.63
CA LEU A 18 -32.87 -43.66 -33.17
C LEU A 18 -32.74 -45.18 -33.34
N VAL A 19 -32.54 -45.89 -32.22
CA VAL A 19 -33.48 -46.92 -31.69
C VAL A 19 -33.40 -46.85 -30.14
N ALA A 20 -34.51 -47.12 -29.43
CA ALA A 20 -34.59 -47.09 -27.97
C ALA A 20 -34.28 -48.45 -27.31
N GLY A 21 -33.91 -48.44 -26.02
CA GLY A 21 -33.76 -49.66 -25.22
C GLY A 21 -33.61 -49.38 -23.72
N CYS A 22 -34.70 -49.51 -22.97
CA CYS A 22 -34.66 -49.44 -21.51
C CYS A 22 -34.32 -50.82 -20.92
N ASN A 23 -33.15 -50.95 -20.28
CA ASN A 23 -32.99 -51.92 -19.19
C ASN A 23 -31.84 -51.48 -18.27
N GLY A 24 -31.98 -51.68 -16.97
CA GLY A 24 -31.00 -51.21 -15.98
C GLY A 24 -29.96 -52.27 -15.62
N GLN A 25 -28.71 -51.86 -15.37
CA GLN A 25 -27.75 -52.70 -14.66
C GLN A 25 -26.78 -51.88 -13.82
N LYS A 26 -26.39 -52.45 -12.66
CA LYS A 26 -25.63 -51.81 -11.59
C LYS A 26 -24.25 -51.33 -12.06
N THR A 27 -23.88 -50.09 -11.75
CA THR A 27 -22.48 -49.67 -11.70
C THR A 27 -21.88 -50.00 -10.34
N SER A 28 -20.65 -50.51 -10.38
CA SER A 28 -19.85 -50.92 -9.21
C SER A 28 -19.75 -49.81 -8.16
N GLU A 29 -19.88 -50.19 -6.89
CA GLU A 29 -19.28 -49.41 -5.79
C GLU A 29 -17.78 -49.29 -6.03
N LYS A 30 -17.22 -48.12 -5.70
CA LYS A 30 -15.80 -47.92 -5.47
C LYS A 30 -15.69 -46.99 -4.27
N GLU A 31 -15.08 -47.49 -3.20
CA GLU A 31 -14.82 -46.70 -2.01
C GLU A 31 -13.83 -45.58 -2.36
N THR A 32 -14.33 -44.34 -2.46
CA THR A 32 -13.54 -43.15 -2.21
C THR A 32 -13.84 -42.71 -0.79
N ASN A 33 -12.88 -42.90 0.12
CA ASN A 33 -12.99 -42.42 1.49
C ASN A 33 -13.34 -40.93 1.45
N ALA A 34 -14.42 -40.54 2.11
CA ALA A 34 -14.62 -39.15 2.46
C ALA A 34 -13.48 -38.78 3.41
N VAL A 35 -12.69 -37.77 3.04
CA VAL A 35 -12.07 -36.91 4.05
C VAL A 35 -13.20 -36.01 4.51
N GLU A 36 -13.48 -36.02 5.80
CA GLU A 36 -14.46 -35.12 6.41
C GLU A 36 -13.78 -33.75 6.53
N ASP A 37 -14.11 -32.82 5.61
CA ASP A 37 -13.68 -31.43 5.67
C ASP A 37 -14.40 -30.72 6.83
N GLU A 38 -13.97 -31.00 8.07
CA GLU A 38 -14.37 -30.29 9.28
C GLU A 38 -13.73 -28.89 9.35
N ASP A 39 -14.06 -28.00 8.41
CA ASP A 39 -14.13 -26.57 8.71
C ASP A 39 -15.12 -25.83 7.79
N ASN A 40 -16.34 -25.64 8.29
CA ASN A 40 -17.29 -24.67 7.75
C ASN A 40 -18.23 -24.20 8.87
N SER A 41 -17.65 -23.61 9.91
CA SER A 41 -18.42 -22.72 10.79
C SER A 41 -18.40 -21.31 10.20
N SER A 42 -19.54 -20.87 9.63
CA SER A 42 -19.79 -19.46 9.36
C SER A 42 -19.62 -18.69 10.67
N SER A 43 -18.59 -17.87 10.77
CA SER A 43 -18.20 -17.23 12.03
C SER A 43 -19.13 -16.06 12.29
N ASP A 44 -19.96 -16.14 13.34
CA ASP A 44 -20.86 -15.05 13.71
C ASP A 44 -20.09 -13.89 14.35
N TYR A 45 -19.58 -13.00 13.50
CA TYR A 45 -18.84 -11.81 13.89
C TYR A 45 -19.74 -10.71 14.50
N SER A 46 -21.07 -10.80 14.43
CA SER A 46 -21.98 -9.74 14.91
C SER A 46 -21.86 -9.47 16.42
N ASN A 47 -21.34 -10.43 17.17
CA ASN A 47 -21.09 -10.33 18.61
C ASN A 47 -19.69 -9.78 18.96
N TYR A 48 -18.84 -9.46 17.98
CA TYR A 48 -17.48 -8.95 18.22
C TYR A 48 -17.51 -7.44 18.57
N SER A 49 -16.62 -7.02 19.46
CA SER A 49 -16.34 -5.60 19.71
C SER A 49 -15.44 -5.01 18.63
N ASP A 50 -15.43 -3.68 18.50
CA ASP A 50 -14.56 -2.98 17.53
C ASP A 50 -13.08 -3.32 17.76
N GLU A 51 -12.66 -3.42 19.02
CA GLU A 51 -11.31 -3.88 19.40
C GLU A 51 -11.01 -5.32 18.95
N ALA A 52 -12.00 -6.23 19.02
CA ALA A 52 -11.82 -7.61 18.61
C ALA A 52 -11.74 -7.77 17.08
N LEU A 53 -12.52 -7.00 16.33
CA LEU A 53 -12.41 -6.92 14.87
C LEU A 53 -11.08 -6.27 14.44
N MET A 54 -10.63 -5.22 15.15
CA MET A 54 -9.31 -4.62 14.92
C MET A 54 -8.16 -5.60 15.22
N ASP A 55 -8.20 -6.36 16.32
CA ASP A 55 -7.21 -7.40 16.62
C ASP A 55 -7.22 -8.54 15.58
N LEU A 56 -8.39 -8.86 14.99
CA LEU A 56 -8.53 -9.87 13.95
C LEU A 56 -7.92 -9.41 12.62
N VAL A 57 -8.37 -8.29 12.06
CA VAL A 57 -7.83 -7.77 10.79
C VAL A 57 -6.35 -7.42 10.89
N GLN A 58 -5.88 -6.92 12.03
CA GLN A 58 -4.44 -6.70 12.24
C GLN A 58 -3.65 -8.02 12.21
N ARG A 59 -4.18 -9.12 12.77
CA ARG A 59 -3.52 -10.43 12.78
C ARG A 59 -3.50 -11.09 11.40
N GLU A 60 -4.61 -11.07 10.71
CA GLU A 60 -4.74 -11.67 9.38
C GLU A 60 -3.87 -10.94 8.36
N THR A 61 -3.94 -9.60 8.33
CA THR A 61 -3.13 -8.80 7.41
C THR A 61 -1.64 -8.80 7.79
N PHE A 62 -1.27 -8.92 9.07
CA PHE A 62 0.11 -9.20 9.49
C PHE A 62 0.66 -10.49 8.86
N ASN A 63 -0.15 -11.53 8.66
CA ASN A 63 0.30 -12.79 8.08
C ASN A 63 0.72 -12.65 6.61
N TYR A 64 0.32 -11.60 5.88
CA TYR A 64 0.89 -11.27 4.56
C TYR A 64 2.41 -11.08 4.67
N PHE A 65 2.85 -10.32 5.68
CA PHE A 65 4.25 -9.98 5.91
C PHE A 65 4.99 -11.03 6.74
N TRP A 66 4.27 -11.82 7.54
CA TRP A 66 4.88 -12.89 8.32
C TRP A 66 5.00 -14.21 7.54
N GLU A 67 3.90 -14.75 7.02
CA GLU A 67 3.88 -16.03 6.30
C GLU A 67 3.97 -15.87 4.77
N GLY A 68 3.36 -14.82 4.23
CA GLY A 68 3.34 -14.52 2.81
C GLY A 68 4.65 -13.97 2.23
N ALA A 69 5.61 -13.57 3.09
CA ALA A 69 6.91 -13.05 2.70
C ALA A 69 7.74 -14.03 1.84
N GLU A 70 8.65 -13.48 1.04
CA GLU A 70 9.54 -14.29 0.20
C GLU A 70 10.58 -15.01 1.09
N PRO A 71 10.77 -16.34 0.94
CA PRO A 71 11.51 -17.16 1.90
C PRO A 71 13.03 -16.93 1.95
N VAL A 72 13.67 -16.34 0.95
CA VAL A 72 15.14 -16.07 0.93
C VAL A 72 15.48 -14.72 1.56
N SER A 73 14.78 -13.66 1.15
CA SER A 73 14.95 -12.29 1.64
C SER A 73 14.23 -12.02 2.96
N GLY A 74 13.04 -12.59 3.15
CA GLY A 74 12.11 -12.19 4.22
C GLY A 74 11.36 -10.88 3.95
N LEU A 75 11.53 -10.27 2.77
CA LEU A 75 10.83 -9.07 2.30
C LEU A 75 9.39 -9.40 1.86
N ALA A 76 8.57 -8.36 1.74
CA ALA A 76 7.19 -8.48 1.26
C ALA A 76 7.17 -8.80 -0.23
N ARG A 77 6.47 -9.88 -0.61
CA ARG A 77 6.13 -10.12 -2.02
C ARG A 77 5.34 -8.93 -2.55
N GLU A 78 5.63 -8.52 -3.77
CA GLU A 78 4.85 -7.53 -4.54
C GLU A 78 3.35 -7.85 -4.47
N ARG A 79 3.01 -9.10 -4.82
CA ARG A 79 1.64 -9.59 -4.90
C ARG A 79 1.53 -11.04 -4.44
N ILE A 80 0.42 -11.39 -3.81
CA ILE A 80 0.06 -12.78 -3.50
C ILE A 80 -1.32 -13.06 -4.09
N HIS A 81 -1.36 -13.99 -5.03
CA HIS A 81 -2.60 -14.51 -5.60
C HIS A 81 -2.84 -15.93 -5.07
N MET A 82 -4.03 -16.15 -4.51
CA MET A 82 -4.45 -17.45 -3.95
C MET A 82 -4.92 -18.43 -5.05
N ASP A 83 -5.33 -17.90 -6.21
CA ASP A 83 -5.63 -18.68 -7.43
C ASP A 83 -4.38 -19.31 -8.07
N GLY A 84 -3.17 -18.89 -7.67
CA GLY A 84 -1.90 -19.35 -8.24
C GLY A 84 -1.56 -18.79 -9.63
N ILE A 85 -2.36 -17.88 -10.18
CA ILE A 85 -2.24 -17.36 -11.55
C ILE A 85 -1.43 -16.07 -11.53
N TYR A 86 -0.13 -16.13 -11.87
CA TYR A 86 0.76 -14.96 -11.98
C TYR A 86 1.11 -14.70 -13.45
N PRO A 87 0.39 -13.82 -14.19
CA PRO A 87 0.59 -13.64 -15.63
C PRO A 87 2.01 -13.18 -16.01
N SER A 88 2.67 -12.46 -15.10
CA SER A 88 4.03 -11.94 -15.25
C SER A 88 5.11 -12.87 -14.67
N ASN A 89 4.74 -14.09 -14.20
CA ASN A 89 5.61 -15.07 -13.56
C ASN A 89 6.43 -14.52 -12.36
N ASP A 90 5.87 -13.56 -11.63
CA ASP A 90 6.57 -12.73 -10.64
C ASP A 90 6.24 -13.06 -9.17
N ARG A 91 5.85 -14.30 -8.89
CA ARG A 91 5.49 -14.78 -7.54
C ARG A 91 6.56 -14.53 -6.46
N ASP A 92 7.84 -14.54 -6.82
CA ASP A 92 8.96 -14.37 -5.87
C ASP A 92 9.67 -13.01 -6.03
N VAL A 93 8.95 -12.04 -6.60
CA VAL A 93 9.36 -10.63 -6.66
C VAL A 93 8.90 -9.91 -5.40
N VAL A 94 9.76 -9.05 -4.87
CA VAL A 94 9.50 -8.25 -3.68
C VAL A 94 9.54 -6.75 -4.02
N THR A 95 8.60 -5.99 -3.46
CA THR A 95 8.58 -4.52 -3.49
C THR A 95 9.41 -3.96 -2.35
N THR A 96 10.13 -2.88 -2.59
CA THR A 96 10.93 -2.22 -1.54
C THR A 96 10.07 -1.30 -0.67
N GLY A 97 9.17 -0.49 -1.24
CA GLY A 97 8.27 0.38 -0.47
C GLY A 97 7.21 -0.39 0.31
N GLY A 98 6.54 -1.36 -0.33
CA GLY A 98 5.60 -2.27 0.34
C GLY A 98 6.27 -3.15 1.41
N SER A 99 7.57 -3.44 1.27
CA SER A 99 8.35 -4.05 2.36
C SER A 99 8.54 -3.08 3.53
N GLY A 100 8.78 -1.79 3.28
CA GLY A 100 8.82 -0.77 4.34
C GLY A 100 7.57 -0.78 5.23
N PHE A 101 6.39 -0.89 4.60
CA PHE A 101 5.11 -1.00 5.32
C PHE A 101 5.04 -2.32 6.10
N GLY A 102 5.47 -3.43 5.49
CA GLY A 102 5.56 -4.74 6.14
C GLY A 102 6.47 -4.77 7.38
N LEU A 103 7.58 -4.03 7.36
CA LEU A 103 8.49 -3.92 8.50
C LEU A 103 7.83 -3.18 9.69
N MET A 104 6.94 -2.23 9.42
CA MET A 104 6.09 -1.58 10.44
C MET A 104 4.99 -2.53 10.93
N ALA A 105 4.32 -3.25 10.03
CA ALA A 105 3.32 -4.25 10.40
C ALA A 105 3.89 -5.35 11.31
N ILE A 106 5.18 -5.70 11.16
CA ILE A 106 5.85 -6.65 12.07
C ILE A 106 6.04 -6.06 13.49
N LEU A 107 6.21 -4.74 13.66
CA LEU A 107 6.23 -4.11 15.00
C LEU A 107 4.85 -4.21 15.68
N VAL A 108 3.78 -4.00 14.92
CA VAL A 108 2.40 -4.26 15.39
C VAL A 108 2.27 -5.70 15.87
N GLY A 109 2.81 -6.66 15.11
CA GLY A 109 2.84 -8.06 15.49
C GLY A 109 3.63 -8.39 16.76
N ILE A 110 4.62 -7.59 17.16
CA ILE A 110 5.29 -7.74 18.46
C ILE A 110 4.38 -7.23 19.59
N GLU A 111 3.90 -5.99 19.49
CA GLU A 111 3.11 -5.35 20.56
C GLU A 111 1.74 -6.04 20.78
N ARG A 112 1.14 -6.59 19.71
CA ARG A 112 -0.10 -7.38 19.76
C ARG A 112 0.11 -8.87 20.07
N GLY A 113 1.36 -9.30 20.28
CA GLY A 113 1.68 -10.69 20.62
C GLY A 113 1.34 -11.71 19.52
N PHE A 114 1.42 -11.30 18.25
CA PHE A 114 1.28 -12.19 17.09
C PHE A 114 2.58 -12.99 16.85
N VAL A 115 3.72 -12.40 17.19
CA VAL A 115 5.06 -12.99 17.05
C VAL A 115 5.94 -12.64 18.27
N SER A 116 6.92 -13.48 18.59
CA SER A 116 7.89 -13.15 19.65
C SER A 116 8.86 -12.05 19.20
N ARG A 117 9.31 -11.21 20.13
CA ARG A 117 10.29 -10.14 19.84
C ARG A 117 11.63 -10.68 19.30
N ASP A 118 12.04 -11.88 19.71
CA ASP A 118 13.27 -12.52 19.20
C ASP A 118 13.09 -13.11 17.80
N ASP A 119 11.89 -13.60 17.44
CA ASP A 119 11.61 -14.07 16.08
C ASP A 119 11.45 -12.89 15.11
N ALA A 120 10.81 -11.80 15.54
CA ALA A 120 10.79 -10.56 14.79
C ALA A 120 12.21 -9.99 14.61
N LEU A 121 13.06 -10.01 15.65
CA LEU A 121 14.48 -9.63 15.54
C LEU A 121 15.22 -10.47 14.49
N LYS A 122 15.05 -11.79 14.45
CA LYS A 122 15.62 -12.66 13.40
C LYS A 122 15.12 -12.27 12.00
N ARG A 123 13.86 -11.87 11.86
CA ARG A 123 13.31 -11.37 10.59
C ARG A 123 13.98 -10.07 10.16
N TYR A 124 14.14 -9.12 11.07
CA TYR A 124 14.79 -7.84 10.79
C TYR A 124 16.28 -8.02 10.47
N GLU A 125 17.02 -8.84 11.24
CA GLU A 125 18.42 -9.21 10.96
C GLU A 125 18.56 -9.77 9.54
N LYS A 126 17.67 -10.69 9.13
CA LYS A 126 17.63 -11.29 7.79
C LYS A 126 17.34 -10.28 6.67
N VAL A 127 16.34 -9.42 6.86
CA VAL A 127 15.97 -8.40 5.86
C VAL A 127 17.09 -7.38 5.68
N VAL A 128 17.71 -6.93 6.78
CA VAL A 128 18.81 -5.96 6.73
C VAL A 128 20.07 -6.57 6.11
N ASP A 129 20.38 -7.86 6.37
CA ASP A 129 21.43 -8.58 5.62
C ASP A 129 21.15 -8.62 4.12
N PHE A 130 19.93 -8.97 3.71
CA PHE A 130 19.55 -9.00 2.30
C PHE A 130 19.69 -7.62 1.62
N LEU A 131 19.16 -6.57 2.26
CA LEU A 131 19.20 -5.20 1.73
C LEU A 131 20.61 -4.59 1.68
N ALA A 132 21.54 -5.05 2.54
CA ALA A 132 22.91 -4.57 2.61
C ALA A 132 23.90 -5.38 1.72
N ASN A 133 23.71 -6.69 1.63
CA ASN A 133 24.72 -7.62 1.10
C ASN A 133 24.29 -8.38 -0.18
N LYS A 134 23.04 -8.23 -0.64
CA LYS A 134 22.52 -8.93 -1.84
C LYS A 134 21.71 -8.05 -2.78
N ALA A 135 20.88 -7.15 -2.25
CA ALA A 135 20.03 -6.29 -3.05
C ALA A 135 20.83 -5.27 -3.87
N ASP A 136 20.50 -5.14 -5.16
CA ASP A 136 20.99 -4.05 -6.02
C ASP A 136 20.68 -2.68 -5.41
N ARG A 137 21.65 -1.76 -5.49
CA ARG A 137 21.52 -0.37 -5.05
C ARG A 137 22.16 0.60 -6.02
N PHE A 138 21.42 1.67 -6.33
CA PHE A 138 21.74 2.67 -7.34
C PHE A 138 21.88 4.04 -6.67
N HIS A 139 23.12 4.48 -6.47
CA HIS A 139 23.43 5.64 -5.62
C HIS A 139 22.81 5.51 -4.22
N GLY A 140 22.77 4.27 -3.69
CA GLY A 140 22.24 3.93 -2.37
C GLY A 140 20.73 3.75 -2.28
N ALA A 141 19.95 4.26 -3.23
CA ALA A 141 18.55 3.90 -3.38
C ALA A 141 18.42 2.45 -3.89
N TRP A 142 17.32 1.76 -3.56
CA TRP A 142 16.98 0.45 -4.13
C TRP A 142 16.04 0.62 -5.33
N PRO A 143 15.92 -0.38 -6.22
CA PRO A 143 14.86 -0.41 -7.23
C PRO A 143 13.48 -0.63 -6.60
N HIS A 144 12.44 -0.33 -7.37
CA HIS A 144 11.04 -0.61 -7.04
C HIS A 144 10.82 -2.12 -6.77
N TRP A 145 11.36 -2.98 -7.65
CA TRP A 145 11.26 -4.43 -7.54
C TRP A 145 12.63 -5.14 -7.55
N LEU A 146 12.74 -6.15 -6.69
CA LEU A 146 13.85 -7.10 -6.62
C LEU A 146 13.34 -8.53 -6.81
N TYR A 147 14.14 -9.42 -7.37
CA TYR A 147 13.93 -10.86 -7.20
C TYR A 147 14.37 -11.23 -5.78
N GLY A 148 13.44 -11.60 -4.89
CA GLY A 148 13.75 -11.87 -3.47
C GLY A 148 14.71 -13.05 -3.27
N THR A 149 14.82 -13.93 -4.26
CA THR A 149 15.72 -15.09 -4.28
C THR A 149 17.18 -14.75 -4.58
N THR A 150 17.47 -13.66 -5.30
CA THR A 150 18.84 -13.28 -5.71
C THR A 150 19.29 -11.93 -5.15
N GLY A 151 18.39 -10.94 -5.06
CA GLY A 151 18.73 -9.54 -4.84
C GLY A 151 18.93 -8.73 -6.13
N GLU A 152 18.80 -9.35 -7.30
CA GLU A 152 18.90 -8.65 -8.59
C GLU A 152 17.62 -7.83 -8.87
N THR A 153 17.79 -6.71 -9.55
CA THR A 153 16.71 -5.82 -9.99
C THR A 153 15.79 -6.52 -10.98
N LYS A 154 14.47 -6.48 -10.72
CA LYS A 154 13.45 -6.68 -11.76
C LYS A 154 13.02 -5.29 -12.24
N PRO A 155 13.24 -4.94 -13.51
CA PRO A 155 12.74 -3.67 -14.05
C PRO A 155 11.21 -3.58 -13.90
N PHE A 156 10.72 -2.47 -13.35
CA PHE A 156 9.28 -2.19 -13.26
C PHE A 156 8.72 -1.78 -14.62
N SER A 157 9.53 -1.07 -15.42
CA SER A 157 9.26 -0.74 -16.82
C SER A 157 10.54 -0.77 -17.66
N PRO A 158 10.47 -0.69 -19.01
CA PRO A 158 11.64 -0.80 -19.90
C PRO A 158 12.75 0.25 -19.73
N LYS A 159 12.56 1.29 -18.90
CA LYS A 159 13.58 2.28 -18.53
C LYS A 159 13.74 2.47 -17.02
N ASP A 160 13.07 1.61 -16.26
CA ASP A 160 12.98 1.67 -14.80
C ASP A 160 13.59 0.39 -14.24
N ASP A 161 14.91 0.33 -14.42
CA ASP A 161 15.83 -0.77 -14.11
C ASP A 161 16.97 -0.28 -13.17
N GLY A 162 16.67 0.73 -12.37
CA GLY A 162 17.59 1.41 -11.47
C GLY A 162 16.92 1.81 -10.16
N GLY A 163 17.39 2.87 -9.51
CA GLY A 163 16.91 3.29 -8.20
C GLY A 163 15.58 4.06 -8.28
N ASP A 164 14.61 3.63 -7.48
CA ASP A 164 13.37 4.34 -7.18
C ASP A 164 13.52 5.01 -5.81
N LEU A 165 13.51 6.35 -5.77
CA LEU A 165 13.71 7.13 -4.55
C LEU A 165 12.45 7.20 -3.67
N VAL A 166 11.26 7.00 -4.24
CA VAL A 166 9.97 7.00 -3.53
C VAL A 166 9.80 5.69 -2.77
N GLU A 167 10.00 4.56 -3.45
CA GLU A 167 9.99 3.24 -2.80
C GLU A 167 11.12 3.12 -1.76
N THR A 168 12.30 3.69 -2.06
CA THR A 168 13.38 3.85 -1.08
C THR A 168 12.95 4.67 0.13
N ALA A 169 12.17 5.75 -0.03
CA ALA A 169 11.65 6.54 1.08
C ALA A 169 10.64 5.78 1.94
N PHE A 170 9.75 5.00 1.32
CA PHE A 170 8.82 4.12 2.04
C PHE A 170 9.56 3.00 2.81
N LEU A 171 10.58 2.38 2.20
CA LEU A 171 11.46 1.41 2.85
C LEU A 171 12.20 2.01 4.05
N ILE A 172 12.79 3.20 3.87
CA ILE A 172 13.54 3.91 4.92
C ILE A 172 12.63 4.39 6.05
N GLN A 173 11.40 4.83 5.75
CA GLN A 173 10.40 5.14 6.78
C GLN A 173 10.14 3.94 7.69
N GLY A 174 9.93 2.75 7.10
CA GLY A 174 9.77 1.51 7.85
C GLY A 174 11.01 1.13 8.66
N LEU A 175 12.18 1.13 8.02
CA LEU A 175 13.46 0.80 8.66
C LEU A 175 13.80 1.73 9.83
N LEU A 176 13.67 3.05 9.68
CA LEU A 176 13.96 3.99 10.78
C LEU A 176 12.99 3.80 11.96
N THR A 177 11.73 3.43 11.70
CA THR A 177 10.78 3.10 12.78
C THR A 177 11.23 1.86 13.56
N VAL A 178 11.72 0.83 12.86
CA VAL A 178 12.33 -0.37 13.47
C VAL A 178 13.60 -0.03 14.25
N LYS A 179 14.49 0.80 13.70
CA LYS A 179 15.70 1.29 14.38
C LYS A 179 15.36 1.93 15.73
N GLU A 180 14.45 2.91 15.75
CA GLU A 180 14.12 3.63 16.99
C GLU A 180 13.43 2.72 18.03
N TYR A 181 12.70 1.69 17.61
CA TYR A 181 12.10 0.65 18.47
C TYR A 181 13.14 -0.29 19.13
N PHE A 182 14.30 -0.49 18.47
CA PHE A 182 15.35 -1.42 18.91
C PHE A 182 16.60 -0.77 19.50
N LYS A 183 16.85 0.54 19.29
CA LYS A 183 18.12 1.21 19.69
C LYS A 183 18.49 1.14 21.18
N GLU A 184 17.51 1.11 22.07
CA GLU A 184 17.71 1.02 23.54
C GLU A 184 17.82 -0.44 24.04
N GLY A 185 17.81 -1.42 23.13
CA GLY A 185 17.70 -2.85 23.45
C GLY A 185 19.01 -3.54 23.85
N ASN A 186 19.03 -4.87 23.72
CA ASN A 186 20.24 -5.68 23.87
C ASN A 186 21.20 -5.52 22.68
N GLU A 187 22.42 -6.06 22.77
CA GLU A 187 23.47 -5.83 21.77
C GLU A 187 23.11 -6.30 20.34
N ARG A 188 22.25 -7.32 20.16
CA ARG A 188 21.73 -7.67 18.81
C ARG A 188 20.78 -6.60 18.27
N GLU A 189 19.92 -6.06 19.13
CA GLU A 189 18.93 -5.04 18.79
C GLU A 189 19.62 -3.70 18.45
N LYS A 190 20.68 -3.36 19.19
CA LYS A 190 21.59 -2.25 18.86
C LYS A 190 22.30 -2.47 17.53
N GLN A 191 22.87 -3.65 17.31
CA GLN A 191 23.59 -3.93 16.06
C GLN A 191 22.67 -3.87 14.84
N LEU A 192 21.41 -4.29 14.98
CA LEU A 192 20.36 -4.08 13.97
C LEU A 192 20.13 -2.58 13.72
N ALA A 193 19.95 -1.78 14.78
CA ALA A 193 19.74 -0.34 14.67
C ALA A 193 20.93 0.41 14.02
N GLU A 194 22.16 0.01 14.33
CA GLU A 194 23.38 0.52 13.67
C GLU A 194 23.42 0.16 12.19
N ASN A 195 23.12 -1.09 11.84
CA ASN A 195 23.08 -1.54 10.44
C ASN A 195 22.01 -0.80 9.63
N ILE A 196 20.85 -0.52 10.24
CA ILE A 196 19.79 0.30 9.63
C ILE A 196 20.24 1.75 9.43
N GLN A 197 20.86 2.38 10.43
CA GLN A 197 21.37 3.74 10.32
C GLN A 197 22.38 3.84 9.16
N LYS A 198 23.31 2.88 9.07
CA LYS A 198 24.27 2.80 7.97
C LYS A 198 23.57 2.68 6.60
N LEU A 199 22.56 1.83 6.46
CA LEU A 199 21.80 1.69 5.22
C LEU A 199 21.15 3.02 4.77
N TYR A 200 20.59 3.79 5.71
CA TYR A 200 20.03 5.12 5.48
C TYR A 200 21.09 6.16 5.10
N GLU A 201 22.24 6.16 5.80
CA GLU A 201 23.37 7.05 5.55
C GLU A 201 24.04 6.83 4.18
N GLU A 202 23.86 5.65 3.58
CA GLU A 202 24.36 5.33 2.24
C GLU A 202 23.44 5.80 1.10
N VAL A 203 22.18 6.19 1.38
CA VAL A 203 21.23 6.70 0.35
C VAL A 203 21.61 8.12 -0.06
N LYS A 204 21.90 8.33 -1.35
CA LYS A 204 22.37 9.62 -1.87
C LYS A 204 21.25 10.51 -2.39
N TRP A 205 20.40 11.00 -1.48
CA TRP A 205 19.24 11.83 -1.86
C TRP A 205 19.64 13.08 -2.67
N ASP A 206 20.81 13.66 -2.38
CA ASP A 206 21.40 14.78 -3.13
C ASP A 206 21.66 14.45 -4.62
N TRP A 207 22.05 13.21 -4.95
CA TRP A 207 22.25 12.77 -6.35
C TRP A 207 20.98 12.93 -7.19
N TYR A 208 19.84 12.57 -6.61
CA TYR A 208 18.53 12.60 -7.27
C TYR A 208 17.97 14.01 -7.49
N THR A 209 18.71 15.07 -7.09
CA THR A 209 18.40 16.45 -7.48
C THR A 209 18.88 16.82 -8.89
N GLN A 210 19.82 16.06 -9.47
CA GLN A 210 20.63 16.48 -10.62
C GLN A 210 21.39 17.83 -10.42
N GLY A 211 21.56 18.27 -9.17
CA GLY A 211 22.06 19.62 -8.84
C GLY A 211 21.03 20.73 -9.04
N GLY A 212 19.74 20.39 -9.21
CA GLY A 212 18.62 21.31 -9.36
C GLY A 212 17.71 21.38 -8.13
N ASN A 213 16.63 22.17 -8.23
CA ASN A 213 15.74 22.49 -7.12
C ASN A 213 14.48 21.59 -7.12
N GLY A 214 14.68 20.28 -6.94
CA GLY A 214 13.63 19.28 -6.79
C GLY A 214 14.18 17.86 -6.99
N LEU A 215 13.48 16.85 -6.48
CA LEU A 215 13.90 15.44 -6.57
C LEU A 215 13.29 14.73 -7.78
N PHE A 216 14.11 13.94 -8.48
CA PHE A 216 13.68 13.00 -9.50
C PHE A 216 13.38 11.63 -8.88
N TRP A 217 12.30 11.00 -9.32
CA TRP A 217 11.81 9.72 -8.80
C TRP A 217 12.79 8.57 -9.12
N HIS A 218 13.28 8.51 -10.36
CA HIS A 218 14.06 7.37 -10.88
C HIS A 218 15.45 7.79 -11.37
N TRP A 219 16.44 6.91 -11.21
CA TRP A 219 17.73 6.96 -11.92
C TRP A 219 18.17 5.57 -12.37
N SER A 220 18.58 5.42 -13.63
CA SER A 220 19.02 4.16 -14.22
C SER A 220 20.53 4.15 -14.55
N PRO A 221 21.24 3.02 -14.35
CA PRO A 221 22.61 2.86 -14.85
C PRO A 221 22.68 2.76 -16.38
N ASN A 222 21.60 2.33 -17.04
CA ASN A 222 21.51 2.08 -18.48
C ASN A 222 20.89 3.27 -19.24
N PHE A 223 19.93 3.96 -18.62
CA PHE A 223 19.13 5.05 -19.23
C PHE A 223 19.28 6.40 -18.51
N GLY A 224 20.11 6.49 -17.45
CA GLY A 224 20.35 7.72 -16.71
C GLY A 224 19.07 8.34 -16.16
N TRP A 225 18.73 9.52 -16.68
CA TRP A 225 17.55 10.30 -16.28
C TRP A 225 16.39 10.23 -17.29
N GLU A 226 16.38 9.29 -18.25
CA GLU A 226 15.37 9.25 -19.32
C GLU A 226 13.93 9.00 -18.85
N MET A 227 13.71 8.50 -17.63
CA MET A 227 12.38 8.49 -16.98
C MET A 227 11.87 9.90 -16.68
N ASN A 228 12.76 10.87 -16.48
CA ASN A 228 12.52 12.32 -16.42
C ASN A 228 11.37 12.78 -15.48
N PHE A 229 11.08 12.00 -14.44
CA PHE A 229 9.98 12.27 -13.52
C PHE A 229 10.48 13.13 -12.34
N LEU A 230 10.42 14.45 -12.51
CA LEU A 230 10.58 15.42 -11.42
C LEU A 230 9.34 15.38 -10.51
N VAL A 231 9.52 14.98 -9.26
CA VAL A 231 8.45 14.81 -8.27
C VAL A 231 8.01 16.17 -7.73
N ARG A 232 6.69 16.43 -7.77
CA ARG A 232 6.06 17.67 -7.31
C ARG A 232 4.79 17.33 -6.54
N GLY A 233 4.53 18.06 -5.45
CA GLY A 233 3.36 17.82 -4.62
C GLY A 233 2.09 18.52 -5.13
N TYR A 234 0.94 18.29 -4.50
CA TYR A 234 0.75 17.31 -3.43
C TYR A 234 0.47 15.90 -3.99
N ASN A 235 1.15 14.89 -3.46
CA ASN A 235 0.90 13.47 -3.76
C ASN A 235 1.44 12.56 -2.63
N GLU A 236 1.52 11.24 -2.86
CA GLU A 236 1.98 10.24 -1.89
C GLU A 236 3.42 10.38 -1.37
N THR A 237 4.25 11.23 -1.99
CA THR A 237 5.73 11.16 -1.87
C THR A 237 6.35 12.15 -0.86
N LEU A 238 5.56 12.84 -0.04
CA LEU A 238 6.04 13.83 0.95
C LEU A 238 7.21 13.31 1.79
N ILE A 239 7.13 12.06 2.26
CA ILE A 239 8.14 11.43 3.11
C ILE A 239 9.52 11.32 2.44
N MET A 240 9.58 11.23 1.11
CA MET A 240 10.82 11.27 0.34
C MET A 240 11.55 12.61 0.53
N TYR A 241 10.84 13.72 0.47
CA TYR A 241 11.42 15.04 0.70
C TYR A 241 11.82 15.26 2.17
N VAL A 242 11.03 14.76 3.13
CA VAL A 242 11.37 14.82 4.56
C VAL A 242 12.64 14.01 4.86
N LEU A 243 12.74 12.77 4.38
CA LEU A 243 13.90 11.90 4.57
C LEU A 243 15.15 12.41 3.85
N ALA A 244 15.00 12.97 2.65
CA ALA A 244 16.06 13.63 1.92
C ALA A 244 16.58 14.89 2.64
N ALA A 245 15.71 15.66 3.29
CA ALA A 245 16.11 16.82 4.08
C ALA A 245 16.77 16.42 5.41
N ALA A 246 16.34 15.29 5.98
CA ALA A 246 16.82 14.69 7.22
C ALA A 246 18.21 14.03 7.11
N SER A 247 18.61 13.55 5.92
CA SER A 247 19.83 12.76 5.74
C SER A 247 21.07 13.47 6.32
N PRO A 248 21.84 12.83 7.24
CA PRO A 248 23.02 13.45 7.83
C PRO A 248 24.25 13.42 6.91
N THR A 249 24.22 12.60 5.85
CA THR A 249 25.32 12.37 4.91
C THR A 249 25.07 12.96 3.52
N HIS A 250 23.83 12.84 3.01
CA HIS A 250 23.42 13.22 1.66
C HIS A 250 22.18 14.15 1.63
N PRO A 251 22.16 15.25 2.41
CA PRO A 251 21.00 16.13 2.52
C PRO A 251 20.70 16.97 1.26
N ILE A 252 19.43 17.09 0.91
CA ILE A 252 18.95 18.18 0.04
C ILE A 252 18.94 19.54 0.78
N SER A 253 18.91 20.65 0.05
CA SER A 253 18.69 21.98 0.64
C SER A 253 17.18 22.26 0.82
N LYS A 254 16.80 23.38 1.45
CA LYS A 254 15.37 23.73 1.63
C LYS A 254 14.72 24.12 0.29
N GLU A 255 15.48 24.77 -0.58
CA GLU A 255 15.04 25.23 -1.90
C GLU A 255 14.60 24.06 -2.80
N VAL A 256 15.14 22.87 -2.60
CA VAL A 256 14.71 21.63 -3.28
C VAL A 256 13.26 21.26 -2.92
N TYR A 257 12.85 21.47 -1.67
CA TYR A 257 11.46 21.32 -1.22
C TYR A 257 10.61 22.49 -1.72
N ASP A 258 11.01 23.73 -1.44
CA ASP A 258 10.20 24.93 -1.68
C ASP A 258 9.89 25.12 -3.18
N ILE A 259 10.83 24.81 -4.08
CA ILE A 259 10.70 24.98 -5.54
C ILE A 259 10.24 23.68 -6.23
N GLY A 260 10.71 22.52 -5.73
CA GLY A 260 10.43 21.21 -6.31
C GLY A 260 9.07 20.68 -5.85
N TRP A 261 9.00 20.29 -4.57
CA TRP A 261 7.79 19.79 -3.93
C TRP A 261 6.67 20.83 -3.90
N ALA A 262 6.90 21.95 -3.22
CA ALA A 262 5.89 22.96 -2.90
C ALA A 262 5.64 23.97 -4.03
N ARG A 263 6.40 23.88 -5.13
CA ARG A 263 6.16 24.61 -6.38
C ARG A 263 6.13 26.15 -6.19
N ASN A 264 7.03 26.68 -5.35
CA ASN A 264 7.05 28.08 -4.90
C ASN A 264 5.78 28.55 -4.15
N GLY A 265 5.07 27.63 -3.50
CA GLY A 265 3.82 27.90 -2.79
C GLY A 265 2.55 27.66 -3.63
N GLU A 266 2.66 27.33 -4.92
CA GLU A 266 1.49 26.93 -5.71
C GLU A 266 0.84 25.65 -5.18
N ILE A 267 1.52 24.84 -4.35
CA ILE A 267 0.94 23.66 -3.69
C ILE A 267 -0.24 24.01 -2.76
N SER A 268 -0.33 25.24 -2.25
CA SER A 268 -1.43 25.70 -1.39
C SER A 268 -2.67 26.17 -2.16
N ASN A 269 -2.74 25.93 -3.48
CA ASN A 269 -3.89 26.29 -4.32
C ASN A 269 -5.05 25.28 -4.16
N SER A 270 -5.60 25.16 -2.95
CA SER A 270 -6.66 24.18 -2.65
C SER A 270 -7.97 24.44 -3.39
N VAL A 271 -8.81 23.39 -3.46
CA VAL A 271 -10.16 23.44 -4.04
C VAL A 271 -11.20 23.06 -2.99
N THR A 272 -12.46 23.43 -3.21
CA THR A 272 -13.58 22.95 -2.36
C THR A 272 -14.37 21.87 -3.08
N TYR A 273 -14.45 20.68 -2.50
CA TYR A 273 -15.15 19.51 -3.05
C TYR A 273 -15.89 18.76 -1.94
N TYR A 274 -17.10 18.27 -2.21
CA TYR A 274 -18.05 17.75 -1.19
C TYR A 274 -18.22 18.66 0.07
N GLY A 275 -18.08 19.97 -0.10
CA GLY A 275 -18.16 20.96 0.97
C GLY A 275 -16.93 21.00 1.90
N LEU A 276 -15.82 20.38 1.51
CA LEU A 276 -14.54 20.42 2.22
C LEU A 276 -13.45 21.05 1.34
N ASP A 277 -12.60 21.82 1.98
CA ASP A 277 -11.38 22.42 1.42
C ASP A 277 -10.26 21.38 1.40
N THR A 278 -9.62 21.14 0.25
CA THR A 278 -8.58 20.10 0.12
C THR A 278 -7.26 20.42 0.82
N GLU A 279 -7.11 21.61 1.41
CA GLU A 279 -5.89 22.13 2.07
C GLU A 279 -4.70 22.36 1.11
N LEU A 280 -4.37 21.39 0.26
CA LEU A 280 -3.37 21.48 -0.79
C LEU A 280 -3.98 21.15 -2.17
N ASP A 281 -3.25 21.50 -3.23
CA ASP A 281 -3.50 21.05 -4.59
C ASP A 281 -2.90 19.66 -4.85
N HIS A 282 -3.79 18.67 -4.96
CA HIS A 282 -3.48 17.29 -5.33
C HIS A 282 -3.01 17.13 -6.79
N TYR A 283 -3.35 18.06 -7.71
CA TYR A 283 -3.10 17.83 -9.13
C TYR A 283 -2.70 19.11 -9.91
N PRO A 284 -1.39 19.45 -9.94
CA PRO A 284 -0.88 20.58 -10.75
C PRO A 284 -1.04 20.43 -12.27
N ARG A 285 -1.61 19.33 -12.76
CA ARG A 285 -1.65 18.94 -14.19
C ARG A 285 -2.95 18.24 -14.60
N ASP A 286 -3.92 18.11 -13.70
CA ASP A 286 -5.22 17.48 -13.92
C ASP A 286 -6.30 18.40 -13.30
N THR A 287 -7.57 18.24 -13.65
CA THR A 287 -8.69 18.96 -13.01
C THR A 287 -9.37 18.13 -11.92
N ALA A 288 -8.85 16.94 -11.65
CA ALA A 288 -9.28 16.07 -10.56
C ALA A 288 -9.13 16.76 -9.19
N PRO A 289 -10.17 16.80 -8.35
CA PRO A 289 -10.15 17.59 -7.11
C PRO A 289 -9.30 16.94 -6.00
N VAL A 290 -9.18 15.61 -5.98
CA VAL A 290 -8.40 14.86 -4.99
C VAL A 290 -7.75 13.62 -5.62
N GLY A 291 -6.66 13.15 -5.02
CA GLY A 291 -6.01 11.90 -5.41
C GLY A 291 -6.78 10.63 -5.00
N PRO A 292 -6.33 9.45 -5.46
CA PRO A 292 -6.64 8.16 -4.81
C PRO A 292 -6.25 8.19 -3.33
N LEU A 293 -6.99 7.49 -2.46
CA LEU A 293 -6.91 7.75 -1.01
C LEU A 293 -5.57 7.36 -0.35
N PHE A 294 -4.78 6.46 -0.94
CA PHE A 294 -3.46 6.06 -0.41
C PHE A 294 -2.47 7.21 -0.20
N TRP A 295 -2.67 8.36 -0.88
CA TRP A 295 -1.88 9.56 -0.67
C TRP A 295 -1.99 10.12 0.76
N ALA A 296 -3.10 9.89 1.46
CA ALA A 296 -3.28 10.21 2.88
C ALA A 296 -2.63 9.16 3.82
N HIS A 297 -2.08 8.07 3.28
CA HIS A 297 -1.57 6.93 4.06
C HIS A 297 -0.05 6.79 3.96
N TYR A 298 0.52 6.57 2.77
CA TYR A 298 1.89 6.04 2.63
C TYR A 298 2.98 6.95 3.24
N SER A 299 2.86 8.27 3.05
CA SER A 299 3.77 9.24 3.67
C SER A 299 3.58 9.45 5.17
N TYR A 300 2.53 8.88 5.77
CA TYR A 300 2.10 9.15 7.15
C TYR A 300 2.01 7.89 8.02
N LEU A 301 2.58 6.77 7.58
CA LEU A 301 2.64 5.54 8.38
C LEU A 301 3.56 5.72 9.60
N GLY A 302 4.65 6.48 9.43
CA GLY A 302 5.58 6.88 10.48
C GLY A 302 5.56 8.37 10.77
N LEU A 303 5.52 9.24 9.74
CA LEU A 303 5.40 10.68 9.95
C LEU A 303 4.01 11.01 10.52
N ASN A 304 3.96 11.41 11.80
CA ASN A 304 2.71 11.74 12.46
C ASN A 304 2.08 13.02 11.85
N PRO A 305 0.88 12.97 11.27
CA PRO A 305 0.20 14.15 10.76
C PRO A 305 -0.44 15.01 11.87
N THR A 306 -0.57 14.48 13.10
CA THR A 306 -1.25 15.16 14.22
C THR A 306 -0.50 16.44 14.61
N GLY A 307 -1.13 17.60 14.42
CA GLY A 307 -0.52 18.90 14.66
C GLY A 307 0.62 19.26 13.69
N LEU A 308 0.92 18.41 12.71
CA LEU A 308 1.98 18.61 11.72
C LEU A 308 1.57 19.69 10.72
N LYS A 309 2.34 20.75 10.60
CA LYS A 309 2.10 21.85 9.64
C LYS A 309 3.42 22.34 9.07
N ASP A 310 3.37 22.98 7.91
CA ASP A 310 4.52 23.69 7.34
C ASP A 310 4.05 25.06 6.79
N PRO A 311 4.87 25.82 6.03
CA PRO A 311 4.43 27.08 5.44
C PRO A 311 3.30 26.98 4.40
N TYR A 312 2.90 25.77 4.00
CA TYR A 312 2.00 25.50 2.88
C TYR A 312 0.68 24.84 3.28
N GLY A 313 0.63 24.02 4.35
CA GLY A 313 -0.62 23.40 4.81
C GLY A 313 -0.58 22.65 6.15
N ASP A 314 -1.75 22.18 6.58
CA ASP A 314 -2.04 21.40 7.79
C ASP A 314 -2.19 19.90 7.45
N PHE A 315 -1.19 19.12 7.90
CA PHE A 315 -1.03 17.67 7.79
C PHE A 315 -2.30 16.88 8.18
N TRP A 316 -2.92 17.26 9.29
CA TRP A 316 -4.08 16.56 9.82
C TRP A 316 -5.35 16.92 9.06
N LYS A 317 -5.55 18.21 8.76
CA LYS A 317 -6.72 18.70 8.02
C LYS A 317 -6.75 18.13 6.60
N LEU A 318 -5.63 18.15 5.89
CA LEU A 318 -5.45 17.58 4.55
C LEU A 318 -5.94 16.13 4.49
N ASN A 319 -5.33 15.25 5.29
CA ASN A 319 -5.64 13.82 5.27
C ASN A 319 -7.07 13.53 5.75
N SER A 320 -7.56 14.27 6.76
CA SER A 320 -8.93 14.16 7.27
C SER A 320 -9.97 14.57 6.22
N HIS A 321 -9.73 15.67 5.50
CA HIS A 321 -10.64 16.11 4.45
C HIS A 321 -10.57 15.20 3.24
N HIS A 322 -9.40 14.68 2.87
CA HIS A 322 -9.23 13.73 1.77
C HIS A 322 -10.04 12.44 2.01
N ALA A 323 -9.95 11.84 3.20
CA ALA A 323 -10.75 10.67 3.58
C ALA A 323 -12.25 10.97 3.62
N GLN A 324 -12.66 12.09 4.21
CA GLN A 324 -14.08 12.49 4.27
C GLN A 324 -14.67 12.82 2.88
N ILE A 325 -13.88 13.33 1.94
CA ILE A 325 -14.29 13.54 0.55
C ILE A 325 -14.58 12.20 -0.14
N HIS A 326 -13.72 11.20 0.04
CA HIS A 326 -13.93 9.85 -0.50
C HIS A 326 -15.16 9.16 0.12
N HIS A 327 -15.36 9.27 1.44
CA HIS A 327 -16.58 8.77 2.09
C HIS A 327 -17.84 9.43 1.54
N ARG A 328 -17.88 10.76 1.46
CA ARG A 328 -19.03 11.51 0.94
C ARG A 328 -19.34 11.19 -0.52
N HIS A 329 -18.32 10.93 -1.35
CA HIS A 329 -18.50 10.50 -2.72
C HIS A 329 -19.20 9.13 -2.81
N CYS A 330 -18.75 8.15 -2.03
CA CYS A 330 -19.38 6.82 -1.99
C CYS A 330 -20.80 6.88 -1.43
N VAL A 331 -21.06 7.73 -0.43
CA VAL A 331 -22.39 7.96 0.17
C VAL A 331 -23.36 8.68 -0.77
N GLU A 332 -22.88 9.62 -1.58
CA GLU A 332 -23.72 10.30 -2.60
C GLU A 332 -23.95 9.40 -3.83
N ASN A 333 -23.04 8.47 -4.10
CA ASN A 333 -23.05 7.52 -5.21
C ASN A 333 -23.52 8.14 -6.54
N PRO A 334 -22.78 9.13 -7.08
CA PRO A 334 -23.22 9.89 -8.27
C PRO A 334 -23.29 9.05 -9.56
N ASN A 335 -22.81 7.81 -9.52
CA ASN A 335 -22.82 6.83 -10.61
C ASN A 335 -23.91 5.75 -10.47
N ASP A 336 -24.63 5.70 -9.33
CA ASP A 336 -25.65 4.70 -8.98
C ASP A 336 -25.14 3.24 -8.94
N TYR A 337 -23.86 3.05 -8.56
CA TYR A 337 -23.20 1.73 -8.48
C TYR A 337 -23.73 0.86 -7.33
N GLU A 338 -23.90 -0.44 -7.56
CA GLU A 338 -24.40 -1.36 -6.53
C GLU A 338 -23.51 -1.42 -5.28
N GLY A 339 -24.16 -1.39 -4.11
CA GLY A 339 -23.55 -1.61 -2.79
C GLY A 339 -22.81 -0.41 -2.16
N TYR A 340 -22.52 0.65 -2.90
CA TYR A 340 -21.91 1.89 -2.37
C TYR A 340 -22.81 2.51 -1.28
N SER A 341 -22.26 2.81 -0.10
CA SER A 341 -23.04 3.25 1.06
C SER A 341 -22.19 4.03 2.08
N ALA A 342 -22.71 4.28 3.30
CA ALA A 342 -21.92 4.84 4.39
C ALA A 342 -21.03 3.81 5.08
N GLU A 343 -21.36 2.53 4.89
CA GLU A 343 -20.74 1.33 5.42
C GLU A 343 -19.77 0.71 4.40
N CYS A 344 -20.06 0.79 3.10
CA CYS A 344 -19.21 0.29 2.01
C CYS A 344 -18.68 1.46 1.16
N TRP A 345 -17.39 1.78 1.32
CA TRP A 345 -16.77 2.96 0.72
C TRP A 345 -15.25 2.80 0.56
N GLY A 346 -14.64 3.69 -0.23
CA GLY A 346 -13.19 3.89 -0.30
C GLY A 346 -12.58 3.54 -1.65
N LEU A 347 -12.11 4.57 -2.37
CA LEU A 347 -11.48 4.45 -3.68
C LEU A 347 -9.96 4.69 -3.57
N THR A 348 -9.15 3.79 -4.12
CA THR A 348 -7.70 3.99 -4.19
C THR A 348 -7.08 3.26 -5.38
N SER A 349 -5.77 3.39 -5.60
CA SER A 349 -5.05 2.58 -6.58
C SER A 349 -5.00 1.12 -6.14
N SER A 350 -5.50 0.20 -6.98
CA SER A 350 -5.68 -1.22 -6.65
C SER A 350 -5.95 -2.06 -7.91
N TYR A 351 -6.09 -3.38 -7.76
CA TYR A 351 -6.64 -4.22 -8.82
C TYR A 351 -8.04 -3.75 -9.27
N SER A 352 -8.34 -3.95 -10.55
CA SER A 352 -9.59 -3.56 -11.20
C SER A 352 -9.95 -4.58 -12.29
N MET A 353 -11.18 -4.57 -12.80
CA MET A 353 -11.67 -5.58 -13.77
C MET A 353 -10.73 -5.77 -14.98
N ASP A 354 -10.24 -4.66 -15.55
CA ASP A 354 -9.30 -4.63 -16.70
C ASP A 354 -7.81 -4.58 -16.28
N GLY A 355 -7.48 -4.94 -15.03
CA GLY A 355 -6.11 -5.05 -14.53
C GLY A 355 -5.86 -4.28 -13.24
N TYR A 356 -5.39 -3.04 -13.34
CA TYR A 356 -5.05 -2.19 -12.20
C TYR A 356 -5.36 -0.72 -12.53
N ALA A 357 -5.97 0.01 -11.60
CA ALA A 357 -6.38 1.39 -11.84
C ALA A 357 -6.28 2.25 -10.57
N GLY A 358 -5.90 3.53 -10.75
CA GLY A 358 -6.00 4.56 -9.72
C GLY A 358 -7.43 5.05 -9.55
N HIS A 359 -8.23 4.40 -8.70
CA HIS A 359 -9.61 4.79 -8.41
C HIS A 359 -9.64 6.03 -7.51
N ARG A 360 -10.52 6.99 -7.84
CA ARG A 360 -10.71 8.28 -7.13
C ARG A 360 -12.06 8.91 -7.56
N PRO A 361 -12.65 9.87 -6.83
CA PRO A 361 -14.00 10.40 -7.08
C PRO A 361 -14.33 10.90 -8.51
N ASP A 362 -13.37 11.44 -9.26
CA ASP A 362 -13.58 11.86 -10.67
C ASP A 362 -13.31 10.73 -11.69
N LYS A 363 -12.82 9.58 -11.20
CA LYS A 363 -12.45 8.39 -11.98
C LYS A 363 -12.80 7.13 -11.19
N ASP A 364 -14.05 7.11 -10.73
CA ASP A 364 -14.68 5.97 -10.09
C ASP A 364 -15.08 4.94 -11.16
N LEU A 365 -14.96 3.65 -10.84
CA LEU A 365 -15.20 2.52 -11.74
C LEU A 365 -16.11 1.46 -11.09
N GLY A 366 -16.80 1.77 -9.99
CA GLY A 366 -17.59 0.80 -9.24
C GLY A 366 -16.75 -0.15 -8.39
N VAL A 367 -15.49 0.20 -8.11
CA VAL A 367 -14.50 -0.65 -7.42
C VAL A 367 -14.15 -0.07 -6.06
N ILE A 368 -14.52 -0.78 -5.00
CA ILE A 368 -14.11 -0.51 -3.62
C ILE A 368 -12.81 -1.28 -3.32
N SER A 369 -11.96 -0.71 -2.49
CA SER A 369 -10.65 -1.28 -2.14
C SER A 369 -10.42 -1.17 -0.62
N PRO A 370 -10.48 -2.26 0.16
CA PRO A 370 -10.53 -2.22 1.63
C PRO A 370 -9.48 -1.34 2.31
N THR A 371 -8.26 -1.25 1.78
CA THR A 371 -7.22 -0.39 2.35
C THR A 371 -7.59 1.09 2.37
N ALA A 372 -8.41 1.57 1.42
CA ALA A 372 -8.81 2.97 1.34
C ALA A 372 -9.58 3.40 2.62
N ALA A 373 -10.59 2.62 3.01
CA ALA A 373 -11.37 2.87 4.23
C ALA A 373 -10.60 2.46 5.49
N LEU A 374 -10.02 1.25 5.53
CA LEU A 374 -9.36 0.71 6.73
C LEU A 374 -8.09 1.47 7.12
N SER A 375 -7.29 1.91 6.15
CA SER A 375 -6.08 2.70 6.43
C SER A 375 -6.38 4.17 6.74
N SER A 376 -7.64 4.61 6.55
CA SER A 376 -8.14 5.92 6.99
C SER A 376 -8.63 5.92 8.45
N MET A 377 -8.48 4.82 9.20
CA MET A 377 -8.95 4.69 10.59
C MET A 377 -8.61 5.87 11.51
N PRO A 378 -7.41 6.49 11.48
CA PRO A 378 -7.12 7.63 12.35
C PRO A 378 -7.90 8.91 12.00
N TYR A 379 -8.36 9.04 10.74
CA TYR A 379 -8.95 10.25 10.18
C TYR A 379 -10.48 10.23 10.16
N THR A 380 -11.05 9.05 9.89
CA THR A 380 -12.50 8.79 9.81
C THR A 380 -12.87 7.54 10.62
N PRO A 381 -12.54 7.47 11.92
CA PRO A 381 -12.60 6.23 12.69
C PRO A 381 -14.00 5.60 12.73
N LYS A 382 -15.07 6.40 12.78
CA LYS A 382 -16.43 5.87 12.80
C LYS A 382 -16.80 5.21 11.47
N GLU A 383 -16.44 5.85 10.36
CA GLU A 383 -16.73 5.41 9.00
C GLU A 383 -15.83 4.22 8.59
N SER A 384 -14.59 4.21 9.06
CA SER A 384 -13.64 3.10 8.88
C SER A 384 -13.98 1.88 9.75
N LEU A 385 -14.51 2.07 10.97
CA LEU A 385 -15.04 0.98 11.79
C LEU A 385 -16.37 0.43 11.24
N ALA A 386 -17.23 1.27 10.66
CA ALA A 386 -18.42 0.81 9.96
C ALA A 386 -18.05 -0.09 8.75
N PHE A 387 -17.03 0.30 7.99
CA PHE A 387 -16.49 -0.54 6.91
C PHE A 387 -15.86 -1.84 7.42
N LEU A 388 -15.11 -1.79 8.52
CA LEU A 388 -14.57 -3.00 9.16
C LEU A 388 -15.68 -3.97 9.59
N ARG A 389 -16.79 -3.46 10.14
CA ARG A 389 -17.96 -4.27 10.49
C ARG A 389 -18.64 -4.85 9.25
N PHE A 390 -18.94 -4.04 8.23
CA PHE A 390 -19.51 -4.51 6.97
C PHE A 390 -18.69 -5.65 6.34
N MET A 391 -17.37 -5.51 6.28
CA MET A 391 -16.48 -6.54 5.72
C MET A 391 -16.56 -7.87 6.48
N TYR A 392 -16.56 -7.88 7.81
CA TYR A 392 -16.56 -9.13 8.59
C TYR A 392 -17.97 -9.68 8.90
N GLU A 393 -18.97 -8.82 9.11
CA GLU A 393 -20.33 -9.24 9.49
C GLU A 393 -21.24 -9.55 8.29
N GLU A 394 -21.00 -8.94 7.13
CA GLU A 394 -21.85 -9.10 5.93
C GLU A 394 -21.12 -9.65 4.71
N GLN A 395 -19.78 -9.53 4.61
CA GLN A 395 -19.00 -9.84 3.40
C GLN A 395 -17.78 -10.74 3.67
N ASP A 396 -17.90 -11.71 4.58
CA ASP A 396 -16.83 -12.62 4.99
C ASP A 396 -16.12 -13.33 3.82
N SER A 397 -16.84 -13.63 2.73
CA SER A 397 -16.30 -14.20 1.49
C SER A 397 -15.26 -13.33 0.76
N LEU A 398 -15.21 -12.02 1.04
CA LEU A 398 -14.19 -11.09 0.53
C LEU A 398 -12.94 -11.02 1.42
N ILE A 399 -12.90 -11.82 2.49
CA ILE A 399 -11.77 -11.97 3.41
C ILE A 399 -11.14 -13.34 3.15
N GLY A 400 -9.81 -13.38 3.16
CA GLY A 400 -9.05 -14.62 3.01
C GLY A 400 -7.91 -14.69 4.02
N LYS A 401 -7.00 -15.65 3.79
CA LYS A 401 -5.90 -15.98 4.72
C LYS A 401 -5.06 -14.77 5.20
N TYR A 402 -4.94 -13.73 4.38
CA TYR A 402 -4.14 -12.54 4.67
C TYR A 402 -4.99 -11.26 4.84
N GLY A 403 -6.20 -11.41 5.37
CA GLY A 403 -7.18 -10.35 5.58
C GLY A 403 -8.08 -10.13 4.34
N PRO A 404 -8.75 -8.97 4.24
CA PRO A 404 -9.51 -8.56 3.07
C PRO A 404 -8.69 -8.63 1.78
N TYR A 405 -9.32 -9.10 0.68
CA TYR A 405 -8.72 -9.04 -0.65
C TYR A 405 -8.59 -7.59 -1.17
N ASP A 406 -7.74 -7.42 -2.17
CA ASP A 406 -7.28 -6.14 -2.72
C ASP A 406 -8.40 -5.15 -3.09
N ALA A 407 -9.40 -5.64 -3.82
CA ALA A 407 -10.49 -4.85 -4.38
C ALA A 407 -11.68 -5.74 -4.79
N PHE A 408 -12.88 -5.13 -4.85
CA PHE A 408 -14.11 -5.77 -5.29
C PHE A 408 -15.09 -4.75 -5.92
N SER A 409 -16.08 -5.27 -6.64
CA SER A 409 -17.17 -4.52 -7.28
C SER A 409 -18.44 -5.36 -7.29
N PHE A 410 -19.49 -4.92 -6.60
CA PHE A 410 -20.79 -5.61 -6.60
C PHE A 410 -21.52 -5.44 -7.94
N GLU A 411 -21.50 -4.21 -8.50
CA GLU A 411 -22.04 -3.86 -9.83
C GLU A 411 -21.57 -4.80 -10.96
N HIS A 412 -20.38 -5.39 -10.80
CA HIS A 412 -19.74 -6.22 -11.81
C HIS A 412 -19.58 -7.69 -11.41
N ASP A 413 -20.16 -8.13 -10.28
CA ASP A 413 -20.00 -9.47 -9.69
C ASP A 413 -18.52 -9.90 -9.66
N TRP A 414 -17.65 -8.97 -9.22
CA TRP A 414 -16.22 -9.07 -9.41
C TRP A 414 -15.44 -8.88 -8.10
N TYR A 415 -14.58 -9.85 -7.82
CA TYR A 415 -13.43 -9.71 -6.94
C TYR A 415 -12.37 -10.71 -7.42
N LEU A 416 -11.14 -10.60 -6.91
CA LEU A 416 -10.09 -11.58 -7.15
C LEU A 416 -9.49 -12.00 -5.80
N PRO A 417 -9.20 -13.29 -5.55
CA PRO A 417 -8.62 -13.75 -4.30
C PRO A 417 -7.11 -13.45 -4.28
N ARG A 418 -6.79 -12.15 -4.21
CA ARG A 418 -5.47 -11.56 -4.45
C ARG A 418 -5.22 -10.39 -3.50
N TYR A 419 -3.95 -10.05 -3.36
CA TYR A 419 -3.43 -9.08 -2.41
C TYR A 419 -2.18 -8.37 -2.97
N LEU A 420 -2.04 -7.08 -2.71
CA LEU A 420 -0.80 -6.29 -2.90
C LEU A 420 -0.16 -5.90 -1.56
N ALA A 421 1.17 -5.88 -1.50
CA ALA A 421 1.89 -5.45 -0.29
C ALA A 421 1.65 -3.98 0.06
N ILE A 422 1.51 -3.13 -0.95
CA ILE A 422 1.31 -1.69 -0.78
C ILE A 422 -0.07 -1.37 -0.18
N ASP A 423 -1.05 -2.26 -0.36
CA ASP A 423 -2.41 -2.09 0.13
C ASP A 423 -2.65 -2.84 1.45
N GLN A 424 -2.10 -4.06 1.61
CA GLN A 424 -2.14 -4.76 2.90
C GLN A 424 -1.25 -4.10 3.97
N GLY A 425 -0.17 -3.40 3.59
CA GLY A 425 0.80 -2.82 4.54
C GLY A 425 0.25 -1.70 5.42
N PRO A 426 -0.44 -0.69 4.86
CA PRO A 426 -1.03 0.42 5.60
C PRO A 426 -2.13 0.00 6.59
N ILE A 427 -2.92 -1.04 6.30
CA ILE A 427 -4.07 -1.46 7.12
C ILE A 427 -3.70 -1.68 8.59
N PRO A 428 -2.82 -2.65 8.95
CA PRO A 428 -2.52 -2.92 10.35
C PRO A 428 -1.73 -1.78 11.02
N VAL A 429 -0.99 -1.00 10.23
CA VAL A 429 -0.16 0.12 10.69
C VAL A 429 -1.02 1.34 11.07
N MET A 430 -1.99 1.70 10.24
CA MET A 430 -2.88 2.84 10.49
C MET A 430 -3.94 2.51 11.54
N ILE A 431 -4.40 1.25 11.62
CA ILE A 431 -5.20 0.78 12.76
C ILE A 431 -4.38 0.86 14.06
N GLU A 432 -3.09 0.53 14.06
CA GLU A 432 -2.27 0.67 15.27
C GLU A 432 -1.97 2.14 15.63
N ASN A 433 -1.73 2.99 14.63
CA ASN A 433 -1.60 4.43 14.86
C ASN A 433 -2.88 5.04 15.43
N TYR A 434 -4.07 4.58 15.01
CA TYR A 434 -5.35 4.94 15.63
C TYR A 434 -5.46 4.43 17.08
N ARG A 435 -5.18 3.15 17.34
CA ARG A 435 -5.36 2.52 18.67
C ARG A 435 -4.35 3.02 19.71
N THR A 436 -3.09 3.29 19.33
CA THR A 436 -2.00 3.58 20.28
C THR A 436 -0.97 4.62 19.82
N GLY A 437 -1.01 5.06 18.55
CA GLY A 437 0.01 5.94 17.97
C GLY A 437 1.39 5.30 17.83
N LEU A 438 1.50 3.96 17.82
CA LEU A 438 2.76 3.23 17.97
C LEU A 438 3.83 3.64 16.93
N LEU A 439 3.52 3.57 15.63
CA LEU A 439 4.53 3.77 14.58
C LEU A 439 4.91 5.24 14.49
N TRP A 440 3.92 6.13 14.59
CA TRP A 440 4.12 7.58 14.78
C TRP A 440 5.10 7.90 15.91
N LYS A 441 4.86 7.33 17.10
CA LYS A 441 5.68 7.52 18.31
C LYS A 441 7.11 6.99 18.18
N TRP A 442 7.36 6.00 17.34
CA TRP A 442 8.71 5.46 17.12
C TRP A 442 9.45 6.19 16.00
N PHE A 443 8.81 6.46 14.85
CA PHE A 443 9.43 7.24 13.79
C PHE A 443 9.77 8.67 14.23
N MET A 444 8.86 9.35 14.93
CA MET A 444 9.06 10.73 15.42
C MET A 444 10.06 10.84 16.60
N LYS A 445 10.69 9.73 17.04
CA LYS A 445 11.87 9.76 17.93
C LYS A 445 13.19 9.88 17.18
N ASN A 446 13.20 9.68 15.87
CA ASN A 446 14.41 9.70 15.08
C ASN A 446 14.93 11.14 14.92
N GLU A 447 16.11 11.43 15.47
CA GLU A 447 16.62 12.80 15.46
C GLU A 447 16.92 13.36 14.07
N ASP A 448 17.28 12.50 13.09
CA ASP A 448 17.51 12.93 11.71
C ASP A 448 16.20 13.43 11.09
N VAL A 449 15.10 12.68 11.24
CA VAL A 449 13.75 13.10 10.84
C VAL A 449 13.38 14.44 11.47
N LEU A 450 13.58 14.61 12.78
CA LEU A 450 13.26 15.87 13.46
C LEU A 450 14.13 17.05 12.97
N ARG A 451 15.41 16.80 12.64
CA ARG A 451 16.29 17.78 11.98
C ARG A 451 15.79 18.13 10.58
N GLY A 452 15.34 17.15 9.80
CA GLY A 452 14.78 17.33 8.46
C GLY A 452 13.50 18.18 8.47
N LEU A 453 12.55 17.85 9.34
CA LEU A 453 11.31 18.61 9.53
C LEU A 453 11.59 20.07 9.90
N ALA A 454 12.44 20.31 10.91
CA ALA A 454 12.80 21.67 11.33
C ALA A 454 13.49 22.48 10.21
N LYS A 455 14.31 21.82 9.39
CA LYS A 455 15.01 22.42 8.23
C LYS A 455 14.08 22.75 7.06
N LEU A 456 13.03 21.94 6.84
CA LEU A 456 11.98 22.25 5.87
C LEU A 456 10.98 23.31 6.37
N GLY A 457 10.98 23.61 7.67
CA GLY A 457 10.13 24.61 8.30
C GLY A 457 8.84 24.05 8.88
N PHE A 458 8.78 22.74 9.13
CA PHE A 458 7.64 22.10 9.77
C PHE A 458 7.57 22.41 11.27
N THR A 459 6.35 22.46 11.77
CA THR A 459 6.00 22.42 13.19
C THR A 459 5.12 21.19 13.47
N TYR A 460 5.13 20.71 14.71
CA TYR A 460 4.37 19.56 15.18
C TYR A 460 4.19 19.66 16.71
N GLU A 461 3.22 18.95 17.26
CA GLU A 461 3.04 18.81 18.72
C GLU A 461 3.87 17.62 19.25
N GLN A 462 4.33 17.69 20.52
CA GLN A 462 5.23 16.70 21.16
C GLN A 462 4.52 15.86 22.21
#